data_AF-A0A734FRY4-F1
#
_entry.id   AF-A0A734FRY4-F1
#
_cell.length_a   1.000
_cell.length_b   1.000
_cell.length_c   1.000
_cell.angle_alpha   90.00
_cell.angle_beta   90.00
_cell.angle_gamma   90.00
#
_symmetry.space_group_name_H-M   'P 1'
#
loop_
_entity.id
_entity.type
_entity.pdbx_description
1 polymer ?
#
loop_
_entity_poly.entity_id
_entity_poly.type
_entity_poly.pdbx_seq_one_letter_code
_entity_poly.pdbx_strand_id
1 'polypeptide(L)'
;MASVIEICNRALSNIGNSRSINSLNEASKEAGQCSLHFDACRDAALADFDWNFATKRVALADTNNPPPDWQYAYQYPSDCVRITEIMPPGLRNPTAAQRIEYVVGSNEDLTGKLIYTDQPKAWLKYVARVTDVNMYDAIFMEALSWRLAAAINMALTGSADLGNNALTMYNRVILSAGSHSQNESQEPQPPVDEFTAARLS
;
A
#
# COMPACT_ATOMS: atom_id res chain seq x y z
N MET A 1 11.74 19.35 -4.08
CA MET A 1 10.31 18.98 -4.04
C MET A 1 10.20 17.70 -4.85
N ALA A 2 9.76 16.60 -4.25
CA ALA A 2 9.75 15.32 -4.93
C ALA A 2 8.83 15.38 -6.15
N SER A 3 9.32 14.95 -7.32
CA SER A 3 8.50 14.90 -8.54
C SER A 3 8.44 13.49 -9.11
N VAL A 4 7.35 13.20 -9.83
CA VAL A 4 7.23 11.95 -10.60
C VAL A 4 8.44 11.76 -11.52
N ILE A 5 8.90 12.86 -12.13
CA ILE A 5 10.07 12.88 -13.02
C ILE A 5 11.35 12.46 -12.30
N GLU A 6 11.57 12.92 -11.07
CA GLU A 6 12.72 12.49 -10.27
C GLU A 6 12.68 10.99 -9.97
N ILE A 7 11.51 10.44 -9.66
CA ILE A 7 11.36 9.00 -9.40
C ILE A 7 11.63 8.18 -10.67
N CYS A 8 11.10 8.64 -11.82
CA CYS A 8 11.37 8.01 -13.11
C CYS A 8 12.86 8.07 -13.48
N ASN A 9 13.51 9.22 -13.29
CA ASN A 9 14.94 9.36 -13.55
C ASN A 9 15.80 8.50 -12.63
N ARG A 10 15.43 8.33 -11.35
CA ARG A 10 16.08 7.36 -10.46
C ARG A 10 15.92 5.93 -10.97
N ALA A 11 14.72 5.56 -11.40
CA ALA A 11 14.46 4.23 -11.97
C ALA A 11 15.30 3.96 -13.24
N LEU A 12 15.42 4.95 -14.13
CA LEU A 12 16.27 4.88 -15.32
C LEU A 12 17.76 4.74 -14.95
N SER A 13 18.22 5.48 -13.94
CA SER A 13 19.58 5.38 -13.44
C SER A 13 19.87 4.00 -12.82
N ASN A 14 18.90 3.41 -12.12
CA ASN A 14 19.04 2.10 -11.48
C ASN A 14 19.29 0.95 -12.48
N ILE A 15 18.80 1.09 -13.71
CA ILE A 15 19.04 0.13 -14.81
C ILE A 15 20.24 0.52 -15.69
N GLY A 16 21.01 1.53 -15.30
CA GLY A 16 22.19 2.00 -16.02
C GLY A 16 21.87 2.80 -17.29
N ASN A 17 20.64 3.31 -17.45
CA ASN A 17 20.32 4.19 -18.57
C ASN A 17 20.88 5.60 -18.30
N SER A 18 21.66 6.13 -19.25
CA SER A 18 22.29 7.44 -19.16
C SER A 18 21.38 8.60 -19.57
N ARG A 19 20.21 8.31 -20.13
CA ARG A 19 19.22 9.32 -20.53
C ARG A 19 18.29 9.64 -19.37
N SER A 20 18.17 10.93 -19.06
CA SER A 20 17.12 11.47 -18.20
C SER A 20 15.96 12.02 -19.03
N ILE A 21 14.78 12.03 -18.42
CA ILE A 21 13.58 12.66 -18.96
C ILE A 21 13.29 13.95 -18.20
N ASN A 22 12.74 14.95 -18.90
CA ASN A 22 12.29 16.20 -18.28
C ASN A 22 10.76 16.28 -18.16
N SER A 23 10.04 15.41 -18.88
CA SER A 23 8.58 15.31 -18.86
C SER A 23 8.14 13.89 -19.20
N LEU A 24 7.01 13.45 -18.65
CA LEU A 24 6.37 12.19 -19.04
C LEU A 24 5.76 12.25 -20.45
N ASN A 25 5.50 13.46 -20.96
CA ASN A 25 4.91 13.67 -22.29
C ASN A 25 5.97 13.86 -23.38
N GLU A 26 7.26 13.70 -23.05
CA GLU A 26 8.32 13.79 -24.04
C GLU A 26 8.24 12.61 -25.03
N ALA A 27 8.57 12.87 -26.30
CA ALA A 27 8.57 11.84 -27.35
C ALA A 27 9.83 10.94 -27.27
N SER A 28 10.10 10.39 -26.09
CA SER A 28 11.19 9.44 -25.84
C SER A 28 10.63 8.07 -25.45
N LYS A 29 11.39 7.01 -25.74
CA LYS A 29 10.98 5.64 -25.38
C LYS A 29 10.92 5.49 -23.85
N GLU A 30 11.87 6.14 -23.17
CA GLU A 30 12.02 6.17 -21.73
C GLU A 30 10.79 6.81 -21.07
N ALA A 31 10.37 7.99 -21.52
CA ALA A 31 9.18 8.67 -20.99
C ALA A 31 7.91 7.85 -21.22
N GLY A 32 7.76 7.25 -22.40
CA GLY A 32 6.62 6.37 -22.72
C GLY A 32 6.55 5.15 -21.80
N GLN A 33 7.66 4.46 -21.56
CA GLN A 33 7.71 3.30 -20.66
C GLN A 33 7.46 3.71 -19.21
N CYS A 34 8.09 4.81 -18.74
CA CYS A 34 7.84 5.32 -17.40
C CYS A 34 6.37 5.70 -17.20
N SER A 35 5.76 6.44 -18.12
CA SER A 35 4.34 6.83 -18.03
C SER A 35 3.40 5.63 -18.04
N LEU A 36 3.70 4.60 -18.82
CA LEU A 36 2.87 3.40 -18.91
C LEU A 36 2.88 2.59 -17.61
N HIS A 37 4.04 2.47 -16.97
CA HIS A 37 4.22 1.60 -15.81
C HIS A 37 4.08 2.31 -14.46
N PHE A 38 4.21 3.64 -14.41
CA PHE A 38 4.28 4.40 -13.15
C PHE A 38 3.08 4.14 -12.23
N ASP A 39 1.86 4.28 -12.73
CA ASP A 39 0.65 4.13 -11.92
C ASP A 39 0.48 2.70 -11.39
N ALA A 40 0.75 1.70 -12.22
CA ALA A 40 0.69 0.30 -11.82
C ALA A 40 1.76 -0.05 -10.78
N CYS A 41 2.99 0.45 -10.96
CA CYS A 41 4.07 0.26 -9.99
C CYS A 41 3.79 0.98 -8.66
N ARG A 42 3.21 2.18 -8.69
CA ARG A 42 2.78 2.91 -7.50
C ARG A 42 1.74 2.12 -6.72
N ASP A 43 0.67 1.70 -7.38
CA ASP A 43 -0.43 0.97 -6.73
C ASP A 43 0.07 -0.37 -6.17
N ALA A 44 0.96 -1.07 -6.87
CA ALA A 44 1.60 -2.28 -6.36
C ALA A 44 2.49 -2.00 -5.13
N ALA A 45 3.34 -0.97 -5.18
CA ALA A 45 4.21 -0.63 -4.06
C ALA A 45 3.44 -0.15 -2.82
N LEU A 46 2.31 0.54 -3.02
CA LEU A 46 1.38 0.87 -1.94
C LEU A 46 0.71 -0.39 -1.37
N ALA A 47 0.38 -1.37 -2.21
CA ALA A 47 -0.22 -2.62 -1.74
C ALA A 47 0.76 -3.49 -0.93
N ASP A 48 2.06 -3.44 -1.20
CA ASP A 48 3.04 -4.36 -0.60
C ASP A 48 3.36 -4.05 0.88
N PHE A 49 3.05 -2.85 1.39
CA PHE A 49 3.31 -2.47 2.79
C PHE A 49 2.26 -1.51 3.34
N ASP A 50 2.01 -1.54 4.65
CA ASP A 50 1.12 -0.59 5.35
C ASP A 50 1.88 0.72 5.63
N TRP A 51 2.09 1.54 4.59
CA TRP A 51 2.80 2.82 4.75
C TRP A 51 2.03 3.79 5.65
N ASN A 52 2.72 4.41 6.62
CA ASN A 52 2.11 5.36 7.56
C ASN A 52 1.40 6.51 6.84
N PHE A 53 2.05 7.14 5.84
CA PHE A 53 1.48 8.25 5.08
C PHE A 53 0.25 7.88 4.24
N ALA A 54 0.13 6.61 3.83
CA ALA A 54 -0.95 6.12 2.99
C ALA A 54 -2.06 5.42 3.80
N THR A 55 -1.87 5.18 5.09
CA THR A 55 -2.86 4.50 5.94
C THR A 55 -3.97 5.46 6.35
N LYS A 56 -5.21 5.17 5.95
CA LYS A 56 -6.41 5.93 6.32
C LYS A 56 -7.35 5.11 7.20
N ARG A 57 -8.17 5.83 7.98
CA ARG A 57 -9.27 5.29 8.77
C ARG A 57 -10.56 5.97 8.34
N VAL A 58 -11.59 5.21 7.97
CA VAL A 58 -12.87 5.75 7.51
C VAL A 58 -14.03 4.96 8.09
N ALA A 59 -15.12 5.66 8.41
CA ALA A 59 -16.40 5.01 8.68
C ALA A 59 -17.00 4.50 7.37
N LEU A 60 -17.38 3.23 7.33
CA LEU A 60 -17.95 2.62 6.13
C LEU A 60 -19.41 3.02 5.92
N ALA A 61 -19.78 3.27 4.65
CA ALA A 61 -21.14 3.57 4.26
C ALA A 61 -21.91 2.26 4.00
N ASP A 62 -22.98 2.04 4.77
CA ASP A 62 -23.84 0.86 4.65
C ASP A 62 -24.69 0.94 3.38
N THR A 63 -24.78 -0.17 2.66
CA THR A 63 -25.59 -0.32 1.45
C THR A 63 -27.00 -0.83 1.74
N ASN A 64 -27.28 -1.29 2.97
CA ASN A 64 -28.54 -1.91 3.40
C ASN A 64 -29.00 -3.09 2.53
N ASN A 65 -28.08 -3.73 1.79
CA ASN A 65 -28.36 -4.91 0.96
C ASN A 65 -27.33 -6.02 1.22
N PRO A 66 -27.29 -6.59 2.44
CA PRO A 66 -26.37 -7.67 2.75
C PRO A 66 -26.82 -8.99 2.10
N PRO A 67 -25.87 -9.85 1.68
CA PRO A 67 -26.19 -11.21 1.26
C PRO A 67 -26.67 -12.05 2.46
N PRO A 68 -27.36 -13.19 2.24
CA PRO A 68 -27.99 -13.95 3.32
C PRO A 68 -27.05 -14.52 4.38
N ASP A 69 -25.76 -14.64 4.07
CA ASP A 69 -24.69 -15.16 4.91
C ASP A 69 -24.01 -14.10 5.79
N TRP A 70 -24.31 -12.80 5.59
CA TRP A 70 -23.71 -11.69 6.34
C TRP A 70 -24.76 -10.72 6.89
N GLN A 71 -24.47 -10.04 8.00
CA GLN A 71 -25.42 -9.06 8.57
C GLN A 71 -25.35 -7.68 7.91
N TYR A 72 -24.17 -7.25 7.42
CA TYR A 72 -23.98 -5.92 6.85
C TYR A 72 -23.17 -5.96 5.55
N ALA A 73 -23.47 -5.02 4.65
CA ALA A 73 -22.74 -4.80 3.42
C ALA A 73 -22.36 -3.33 3.26
N TYR A 74 -21.08 -3.07 3.09
CA TYR A 74 -20.52 -1.72 3.02
C TYR A 74 -19.89 -1.42 1.66
N GLN A 75 -19.89 -0.14 1.28
CA GLN A 75 -19.21 0.30 0.07
C GLN A 75 -17.68 0.23 0.23
N TYR A 76 -17.01 -0.35 -0.77
CA TYR A 76 -15.54 -0.34 -0.84
C TYR A 76 -15.05 1.05 -1.27
N PRO A 77 -14.18 1.74 -0.51
CA PRO A 77 -13.70 3.07 -0.88
C PRO A 77 -12.96 3.08 -2.23
N SER A 78 -13.21 4.07 -3.08
CA SER A 78 -12.65 4.15 -4.43
C SER A 78 -11.13 4.36 -4.46
N ASP A 79 -10.58 4.98 -3.42
CA ASP A 79 -9.15 5.19 -3.23
C ASP A 79 -8.48 4.04 -2.46
N CYS A 80 -9.19 2.99 -2.06
CA CYS A 80 -8.59 1.88 -1.32
C CYS A 80 -7.78 0.96 -2.26
N VAL A 81 -6.48 0.81 -1.97
CA VAL A 81 -5.56 -0.10 -2.65
C VAL A 81 -5.59 -1.48 -1.98
N ARG A 82 -5.52 -1.50 -0.65
CA ARG A 82 -5.57 -2.73 0.16
C ARG A 82 -6.25 -2.47 1.49
N ILE A 83 -7.12 -3.38 1.91
CA ILE A 83 -7.69 -3.37 3.26
C ILE A 83 -6.66 -3.94 4.23
N THR A 84 -6.48 -3.26 5.36
CA THR A 84 -5.64 -3.75 6.46
C THR A 84 -6.52 -4.50 7.46
N GLU A 85 -7.55 -3.85 8.01
CA GLU A 85 -8.44 -4.45 9.01
C GLU A 85 -9.74 -3.64 9.18
N ILE A 86 -10.79 -4.29 9.67
CA ILE A 86 -11.93 -3.60 10.28
C ILE A 86 -11.62 -3.39 11.75
N MET A 87 -11.68 -2.14 12.20
CA MET A 87 -11.30 -1.76 13.55
C MET A 87 -12.39 -2.15 14.56
N PRO A 88 -12.09 -3.01 15.54
CA PRO A 88 -13.04 -3.31 16.60
C PRO A 88 -13.27 -2.09 17.50
N PRO A 89 -14.53 -1.78 17.86
CA PRO A 89 -14.84 -0.63 18.70
C PRO A 89 -14.10 -0.66 20.04
N GLY A 90 -13.40 0.41 20.39
CA GLY A 90 -12.73 0.57 21.68
C GLY A 90 -11.43 -0.20 21.86
N LEU A 91 -11.00 -1.00 20.89
CA LEU A 91 -9.75 -1.77 20.95
C LEU A 91 -8.71 -1.17 19.99
N ARG A 92 -7.51 -0.88 20.53
CA ARG A 92 -6.40 -0.34 19.72
C ARG A 92 -5.54 -1.44 19.09
N ASN A 93 -5.34 -2.54 19.82
CA ASN A 93 -4.54 -3.69 19.37
C ASN A 93 -5.33 -4.97 19.63
N PRO A 94 -6.29 -5.32 18.75
CA PRO A 94 -7.04 -6.55 18.90
C PRO A 94 -6.12 -7.76 18.74
N THR A 95 -6.30 -8.76 19.61
CA THR A 95 -5.71 -10.08 19.42
C THR A 95 -6.35 -10.78 18.20
N ALA A 96 -5.75 -11.86 17.71
CA ALA A 96 -6.27 -12.59 16.55
C ALA A 96 -7.74 -13.03 16.72
N ALA A 97 -8.15 -13.39 17.95
CA ALA A 97 -9.52 -13.78 18.27
C ALA A 97 -10.51 -12.60 18.34
N GLN A 98 -10.01 -11.36 18.45
CA GLN A 98 -10.81 -10.14 18.52
C GLN A 98 -10.91 -9.43 17.16
N ARG A 99 -10.26 -9.97 16.12
CA ARG A 99 -10.36 -9.43 14.77
C ARG A 99 -11.75 -9.70 14.21
N ILE A 100 -12.30 -8.68 13.57
CA ILE A 100 -13.58 -8.78 12.89
C ILE A 100 -13.36 -9.47 11.55
N GLU A 101 -14.17 -10.50 11.31
CA GLU A 101 -14.19 -11.17 10.01
C GLU A 101 -14.86 -10.28 8.97
N TYR A 102 -14.28 -10.26 7.77
CA TYR A 102 -14.84 -9.56 6.63
C TYR A 102 -14.46 -10.26 5.33
N VAL A 103 -15.32 -10.12 4.33
CA VAL A 103 -15.11 -10.63 2.98
C VAL A 103 -15.31 -9.50 1.99
N VAL A 104 -14.45 -9.43 0.97
CA VAL A 104 -14.64 -8.51 -0.16
C VAL A 104 -15.35 -9.26 -1.28
N GLY A 105 -16.51 -8.77 -1.69
CA GLY A 105 -17.25 -9.28 -2.83
C GLY A 105 -17.46 -8.22 -3.91
N SER A 106 -18.11 -8.63 -5.00
CA SER A 106 -18.62 -7.72 -6.02
C SER A 106 -20.06 -7.33 -5.72
N ASN A 107 -20.48 -6.16 -6.19
CA ASN A 107 -21.89 -5.81 -6.27
C ASN A 107 -22.61 -6.69 -7.33
N GLU A 108 -23.95 -6.66 -7.32
CA GLU A 108 -24.78 -7.45 -8.25
C GLU A 108 -24.46 -7.18 -9.73
N ASP A 109 -24.13 -5.93 -10.07
CA ASP A 109 -23.79 -5.51 -11.44
C ASP A 109 -22.35 -5.85 -11.86
N LEU A 110 -21.52 -6.40 -10.96
CA LEU A 110 -20.08 -6.64 -11.15
C LEU A 110 -19.28 -5.38 -11.56
N THR A 111 -19.79 -4.20 -11.23
CA THR A 111 -19.19 -2.88 -11.52
C THR A 111 -18.45 -2.29 -10.33
N GLY A 112 -18.65 -2.83 -9.13
CA GLY A 112 -18.10 -2.32 -7.88
C GLY A 112 -17.76 -3.42 -6.89
N LYS A 113 -17.00 -3.07 -5.85
CA LYS A 113 -16.67 -3.95 -4.73
C LYS A 113 -17.48 -3.56 -3.50
N LEU A 114 -17.85 -4.57 -2.72
CA LEU A 114 -18.52 -4.44 -1.43
C LEU A 114 -17.70 -5.15 -0.36
N ILE A 115 -17.86 -4.72 0.88
CA ILE A 115 -17.26 -5.34 2.06
C ILE A 115 -18.39 -5.91 2.90
N TYR A 116 -18.40 -7.22 3.07
CA TYR A 116 -19.35 -7.92 3.92
C TYR A 116 -18.74 -8.19 5.28
N THR A 117 -19.48 -7.95 6.35
CA THR A 117 -19.04 -8.17 7.73
C THR A 117 -20.24 -8.20 8.66
N ASP A 118 -20.07 -8.80 9.84
CA ASP A 118 -21.09 -8.80 10.89
C ASP A 118 -20.98 -7.61 11.85
N GLN A 119 -19.97 -6.74 11.65
CA GLN A 119 -19.79 -5.55 12.49
C GLN A 119 -20.75 -4.41 12.08
N PRO A 120 -21.63 -3.94 12.99
CA PRO A 120 -22.41 -2.73 12.76
C PRO A 120 -21.53 -1.47 12.84
N LYS A 121 -21.84 -0.46 12.02
CA LYS A 121 -21.11 0.83 11.96
C LYS A 121 -19.60 0.63 11.86
N ALA A 122 -19.19 -0.27 10.96
CA ALA A 122 -17.79 -0.68 10.81
C ALA A 122 -16.88 0.50 10.43
N TRP A 123 -15.70 0.54 11.05
CA TRP A 123 -14.62 1.44 10.65
C TRP A 123 -13.52 0.65 9.95
N LEU A 124 -13.12 1.10 8.77
CA LEU A 124 -12.09 0.47 7.97
C LEU A 124 -10.75 1.18 8.16
N LYS A 125 -9.70 0.39 8.38
CA LYS A 125 -8.31 0.82 8.20
C LYS A 125 -7.77 0.20 6.91
N TYR A 126 -7.27 1.04 6.02
CA TYR A 126 -6.83 0.63 4.69
C TYR A 126 -5.68 1.51 4.18
N VAL A 127 -4.96 0.98 3.18
CA VAL A 127 -3.97 1.75 2.43
C VAL A 127 -4.66 2.45 1.27
N ALA A 128 -4.59 3.77 1.26
CA ALA A 128 -5.16 4.63 0.24
C ALA A 128 -4.20 4.83 -0.94
N ARG A 129 -4.76 5.05 -2.13
CA ARG A 129 -4.07 5.47 -3.34
C ARG A 129 -3.71 6.93 -3.19
N VAL A 130 -2.49 7.18 -2.74
CA VAL A 130 -1.92 8.53 -2.66
C VAL A 130 -1.31 8.87 -4.01
N THR A 131 -1.80 9.93 -4.66
CA THR A 131 -1.26 10.42 -5.94
C THR A 131 -0.35 11.64 -5.79
N ASP A 132 -0.41 12.32 -4.63
CA ASP A 132 0.46 13.45 -4.33
C ASP A 132 1.84 12.96 -3.91
N VAL A 133 2.84 13.25 -4.74
CA VAL A 133 4.24 12.85 -4.53
C VAL A 133 4.85 13.52 -3.30
N ASN A 134 4.32 14.67 -2.86
CA ASN A 134 4.83 15.36 -1.68
C ASN A 134 4.51 14.62 -0.37
N MET A 135 3.54 13.69 -0.40
CA MET A 135 3.22 12.83 0.74
C MET A 135 4.11 11.59 0.80
N TYR A 136 4.91 11.32 -0.22
CA TYR A 136 5.71 10.09 -0.27
C TYR A 136 6.91 10.17 0.66
N ASP A 137 7.03 9.18 1.54
CA ASP A 137 8.22 9.00 2.36
C ASP A 137 9.44 8.67 1.50
N ALA A 138 10.63 9.02 1.98
CA ALA A 138 11.88 8.80 1.26
C ALA A 138 12.09 7.31 0.89
N ILE A 139 11.74 6.41 1.81
CA ILE A 139 11.84 4.97 1.62
C ILE A 139 10.82 4.43 0.59
N PHE A 140 9.62 5.02 0.53
CA PHE A 140 8.63 4.67 -0.49
C PHE A 140 9.09 5.12 -1.88
N MET A 141 9.66 6.33 -2.00
CA MET A 141 10.23 6.80 -3.26
C MET A 141 11.36 5.90 -3.75
N GLU A 142 12.20 5.40 -2.85
CA GLU A 142 13.24 4.42 -3.19
C GLU A 142 12.62 3.10 -3.66
N ALA A 143 11.68 2.53 -2.92
CA ALA A 143 10.98 1.30 -3.28
C ALA A 143 10.32 1.43 -4.67
N LEU A 144 9.56 2.50 -4.89
CA LEU A 144 8.90 2.79 -6.16
C LEU A 144 9.89 2.91 -7.31
N SER A 145 11.05 3.54 -7.09
CA SER A 145 12.10 3.66 -8.11
C SER A 145 12.68 2.30 -8.52
N TRP A 146 12.89 1.38 -7.58
CA TRP A 146 13.36 0.02 -7.85
C TRP A 146 12.29 -0.85 -8.53
N ARG A 147 11.03 -0.72 -8.10
CA ARG A 147 9.91 -1.43 -8.72
C ARG A 147 9.68 -0.99 -10.17
N LEU A 148 9.73 0.32 -10.41
CA LEU A 148 9.61 0.90 -11.74
C LEU A 148 10.79 0.48 -12.63
N ALA A 149 12.02 0.52 -12.09
CA ALA A 149 13.21 0.05 -12.78
C ALA A 149 13.03 -1.39 -13.29
N ALA A 150 12.56 -2.30 -12.44
CA ALA A 150 12.30 -3.68 -12.83
C ALA A 150 11.25 -3.80 -13.96
N ALA A 151 10.19 -2.99 -13.92
CA ALA A 151 9.12 -3.04 -14.92
C ALA A 151 9.56 -2.54 -16.30
N ILE A 152 10.32 -1.43 -16.36
CA ILE A 152 10.75 -0.82 -17.62
C ILE A 152 12.01 -1.48 -18.20
N ASN A 153 12.77 -2.21 -17.38
CA ASN A 153 14.09 -2.72 -17.75
C ASN A 153 14.08 -3.57 -19.04
N MET A 154 13.17 -4.53 -19.16
CA MET A 154 13.12 -5.41 -20.34
C MET A 154 12.88 -4.64 -21.65
N ALA A 155 12.06 -3.58 -21.60
CA ALA A 155 11.75 -2.77 -22.77
C ALA A 155 12.89 -1.82 -23.18
N LEU A 156 13.76 -1.43 -22.23
CA LEU A 156 14.82 -0.45 -22.46
C LEU A 156 16.21 -1.07 -22.66
N THR A 157 16.57 -2.09 -21.89
CA THR A 157 17.91 -2.69 -21.88
C THR A 157 17.94 -4.09 -22.50
N GLY A 158 16.83 -4.82 -22.45
CA GLY A 158 16.75 -6.22 -22.87
C GLY A 158 17.46 -7.22 -21.93
N SER A 159 18.00 -6.78 -20.79
CA SER A 159 18.75 -7.64 -19.86
C SER A 159 17.87 -8.13 -18.71
N ALA A 160 17.53 -9.42 -18.66
CA ALA A 160 16.74 -9.97 -17.55
C ALA A 160 17.44 -9.86 -16.18
N ASP A 161 18.77 -9.90 -16.16
CA ASP A 161 19.57 -9.88 -14.92
C ASP A 161 19.43 -8.55 -14.16
N LEU A 162 19.43 -7.42 -14.88
CA LEU A 162 19.20 -6.11 -14.28
C LEU A 162 17.80 -6.00 -13.68
N GLY A 163 16.80 -6.60 -14.33
CA GLY A 163 15.42 -6.64 -13.83
C GLY A 163 15.31 -7.46 -12.55
N ASN A 164 15.94 -8.63 -12.49
CA ASN A 164 15.98 -9.47 -11.30
C ASN A 164 16.73 -8.79 -10.14
N ASN A 165 17.82 -8.07 -10.43
CA ASN A 165 18.54 -7.28 -9.44
C ASN A 165 17.65 -6.17 -8.87
N ALA A 166 16.96 -5.41 -9.73
CA ALA A 166 16.04 -4.35 -9.31
C ALA A 166 14.91 -4.87 -8.42
N LEU A 167 14.33 -6.05 -8.73
CA LEU A 167 13.34 -6.70 -7.86
C LEU A 167 13.94 -7.15 -6.52
N THR A 168 15.19 -7.60 -6.51
CA THR A 168 15.88 -7.98 -5.27
C THR A 168 16.08 -6.76 -4.37
N MET A 169 16.50 -5.63 -4.94
CA MET A 169 16.66 -4.37 -4.20
C MET A 169 15.31 -3.85 -3.72
N TYR A 170 14.26 -3.91 -4.55
CA TYR A 170 12.90 -3.57 -4.15
C TYR A 170 12.45 -4.34 -2.89
N ASN A 171 12.59 -5.67 -2.89
CA ASN A 171 12.21 -6.50 -1.75
C ASN A 171 12.99 -6.14 -0.48
N ARG A 172 14.27 -5.78 -0.59
CA ARG A 172 15.07 -5.32 0.55
C ARG A 172 14.55 -4.01 1.14
N VAL A 173 14.14 -3.06 0.30
CA VAL A 173 13.58 -1.78 0.74
C VAL A 173 12.22 -1.99 1.41
N ILE A 174 11.38 -2.87 0.89
CA ILE A 174 10.09 -3.21 1.54
C ILE A 174 10.34 -3.86 2.91
N LEU A 175 11.33 -4.73 3.04
CA LEU A 175 11.68 -5.33 4.34
C LEU A 175 12.22 -4.30 5.34
N SER A 176 13.02 -3.32 4.91
CA SER A 176 13.50 -2.26 5.79
C SER A 176 12.41 -1.23 6.15
N ALA A 177 11.37 -1.09 5.31
CA ALA A 177 10.25 -0.18 5.57
C ALA A 177 9.53 -0.48 6.89
N GLY A 178 9.47 -1.76 7.30
CA GLY A 178 8.94 -2.16 8.60
C GLY A 178 9.67 -1.48 9.77
N SER A 179 11.00 -1.50 9.77
CA SER A 179 11.82 -0.86 10.81
C SER A 179 11.68 0.67 10.80
N HIS A 180 11.57 1.28 9.62
CA HIS A 180 11.35 2.73 9.50
C HIS A 180 9.98 3.13 10.05
N SER A 181 8.93 2.37 9.71
CA SER A 181 7.59 2.60 10.22
C SER A 181 7.53 2.46 11.75
N GLN A 182 8.23 1.46 12.32
CA GLN A 182 8.34 1.30 13.77
C GLN A 182 9.09 2.45 14.45
N ASN A 183 10.10 3.03 13.82
CA ASN A 183 10.79 4.20 14.40
C ASN A 183 9.91 5.46 14.44
N GLU A 184 8.89 5.54 13.59
CA GLU A 184 7.95 6.67 13.53
C GLU A 184 6.69 6.48 14.40
N SER A 185 6.47 5.27 14.92
CA SER A 185 5.30 4.93 15.73
C SER A 185 5.71 4.18 17.00
N GLN A 186 5.22 4.63 18.16
CA GLN A 186 5.49 3.92 19.40
C GLN A 186 4.73 2.59 19.43
N GLU A 187 5.43 1.50 19.70
CA GLU A 187 4.76 0.24 20.00
C GLU A 187 3.86 0.43 21.23
N PRO A 188 2.62 -0.06 21.18
CA PRO A 188 1.80 -0.12 22.37
C PRO A 188 2.51 -0.99 23.40
N GLN A 189 2.61 -0.50 24.63
CA GLN A 189 3.15 -1.29 25.74
C GLN A 189 2.41 -2.64 25.78
N PRO A 190 3.13 -3.76 25.80
CA PRO A 190 2.49 -5.06 25.86
C PRO A 190 1.58 -5.09 27.09
N PRO A 191 0.36 -5.64 26.97
CA PRO A 191 -0.48 -5.83 28.14
C PRO A 191 0.31 -6.66 29.15
N VAL A 192 0.53 -6.12 30.34
CA VAL A 192 1.17 -6.84 31.45
C VAL A 192 0.27 -8.03 31.78
N ASP A 193 0.76 -9.25 31.56
CA ASP A 193 0.07 -10.46 31.99
C ASP A 193 -0.29 -10.34 33.48
N GLU A 194 -1.47 -10.83 33.89
CA GLU A 194 -1.90 -10.80 35.31
C GLU A 194 -0.86 -11.43 36.24
N PHE A 195 -0.16 -12.48 35.78
CA PHE A 195 0.94 -13.11 36.51
C PHE A 195 2.17 -12.21 36.66
N THR A 196 2.41 -11.30 35.72
CA THR A 196 3.51 -10.32 35.79
C THR A 196 3.12 -9.15 36.69
N ALA A 197 1.87 -8.69 36.60
CA ALA A 197 1.32 -7.66 37.49
C ALA A 197 1.32 -8.11 38.97
N ALA A 198 0.97 -9.37 39.24
CA ALA A 198 0.94 -9.93 40.60
C ALA A 198 2.34 -10.17 41.22
N ARG A 199 3.41 -10.19 40.42
CA ARG A 199 4.80 -10.28 40.93
C ARG A 199 5.43 -8.92 41.25
N LEU A 200 4.82 -7.83 40.78
CA LEU A 200 5.29 -6.46 40.96
C LEU A 200 4.58 -5.70 42.10
N SER A 201 3.53 -6.30 42.68
CA SER A 201 2.81 -5.86 43.89
C SER A 201 3.30 -6.59 45.14
#